data_AF-A0A1Y2QIP9-F1
#
_entry.id   AF-A0A1Y2QIP9-F1
#
_cell.length_a   1.000
_cell.length_b   1.000
_cell.length_c   1.000
_cell.angle_alpha   90.00
_cell.angle_beta   90.00
_cell.angle_gamma   90.00
#
_symmetry.space_group_name_H-M   'P 1'
#
loop_
_entity.id
_entity.type
_entity.pdbx_description
1 polymer ?
#
loop_
_entity_poly.entity_id
_entity_poly.type
_entity_poly.pdbx_seq_one_letter_code
_entity_poly.pdbx_strand_id
1 'polypeptide(L)'
;MAGTIALALLVLPFAQGAEARPERLKGPLAICFNYSSFDLPAGQMLDDFKAGTETMRARVKGRGAGYEIVESELWEMPADRGTLVATYGDTHIYRLGDERGAAYAVDGPARFFRGEERRIVRLQGRVFAGDARDAAIYSRFRIVDPATAPCKHRFVYGWDAMSWDAAEAGDRPAPNHGRAAAAKASW
;
A
#
# COMPACT_ATOMS: atom_id res chain seq x y z
N MET A 1 -48.20 47.15 -2.04
CA MET A 1 -47.77 46.01 -2.88
C MET A 1 -46.25 45.95 -2.84
N ALA A 2 -45.69 45.01 -2.09
CA ALA A 2 -44.25 44.74 -2.06
C ALA A 2 -44.11 43.22 -1.90
N GLY A 3 -43.57 42.58 -2.94
CA GLY A 3 -43.52 41.13 -3.09
C GLY A 3 -42.37 40.51 -2.30
N THR A 4 -42.69 39.45 -1.56
CA THR A 4 -41.73 38.61 -0.85
C THR A 4 -41.00 37.73 -1.85
N ILE A 5 -39.69 37.93 -2.02
CA ILE A 5 -38.83 37.03 -2.79
C ILE A 5 -38.45 35.86 -1.88
N ALA A 6 -39.08 34.70 -2.10
CA ALA A 6 -38.70 33.45 -1.45
C ALA A 6 -37.44 32.89 -2.13
N LEU A 7 -36.31 32.98 -1.47
CA LEU A 7 -35.05 32.38 -1.90
C LEU A 7 -35.09 30.88 -1.59
N ALA A 8 -35.40 30.05 -2.59
CA ALA A 8 -35.35 28.59 -2.47
C ALA A 8 -33.88 28.15 -2.41
N LEU A 9 -33.41 27.80 -1.22
CA LEU A 9 -32.14 27.11 -1.00
C LEU A 9 -32.21 25.70 -1.60
N LEU A 10 -31.72 25.56 -2.83
CA LEU A 10 -31.40 24.27 -3.44
C LEU A 10 -30.24 23.65 -2.67
N VAL A 11 -30.56 22.81 -1.68
CA VAL A 11 -29.61 21.88 -1.07
C VAL A 11 -29.30 20.83 -2.11
N LEU A 12 -28.20 21.00 -2.84
CA LEU A 12 -27.65 19.96 -3.69
C LEU A 12 -27.23 18.79 -2.78
N PRO A 13 -27.74 17.57 -3.00
CA PRO A 13 -27.20 16.42 -2.32
C PRO A 13 -25.77 16.26 -2.82
N PHE A 14 -24.79 16.55 -1.97
CA PHE A 14 -23.47 15.96 -2.10
C PHE A 14 -23.69 14.46 -1.98
N ALA A 15 -23.90 13.80 -3.12
CA ALA A 15 -23.68 12.38 -3.25
C ALA A 15 -22.20 12.18 -2.91
N GLN A 16 -21.92 11.95 -1.63
CA GLN A 16 -20.68 11.32 -1.21
C GLN A 16 -20.64 10.02 -2.01
N GLY A 17 -19.87 10.03 -3.09
CA GLY A 17 -19.68 8.87 -3.94
C GLY A 17 -19.29 7.74 -3.01
N ALA A 18 -20.17 6.75 -2.86
CA ALA A 18 -19.84 5.54 -2.15
C ALA A 18 -18.67 4.95 -2.92
N GLU A 19 -17.46 5.15 -2.38
CA GLU A 19 -16.21 4.65 -2.91
C GLU A 19 -16.43 3.17 -3.20
N ALA A 20 -16.44 2.80 -4.48
CA ALA A 20 -16.76 1.46 -4.91
C ALA A 20 -15.79 0.52 -4.20
N ARG A 21 -16.29 -0.25 -3.23
CA ARG A 21 -15.45 -1.14 -2.44
C ARG A 21 -14.76 -2.09 -3.42
N PRO A 22 -13.43 -2.22 -3.37
CA PRO A 22 -12.73 -3.08 -4.31
C PRO A 22 -13.29 -4.49 -4.22
N GLU A 23 -13.50 -5.10 -5.38
CA GLU A 23 -13.88 -6.50 -5.47
C GLU A 23 -12.85 -7.34 -4.70
N ARG A 24 -13.33 -8.28 -3.88
CA ARG A 24 -12.45 -9.12 -3.06
C ARG A 24 -11.55 -9.95 -3.97
N LEU A 25 -10.25 -9.66 -3.99
CA LEU A 25 -9.29 -10.42 -4.78
C LEU A 25 -8.98 -11.75 -4.08
N LYS A 26 -9.17 -12.87 -4.77
CA LYS A 26 -8.90 -14.22 -4.25
C LYS A 26 -7.68 -14.80 -4.94
N GLY A 27 -6.74 -15.33 -4.16
CA GLY A 27 -5.57 -16.03 -4.72
C GLY A 27 -5.94 -17.36 -5.39
N PRO A 28 -5.03 -17.96 -6.17
CA PRO A 28 -3.64 -17.55 -6.35
C PRO A 28 -3.47 -16.40 -7.36
N LEU A 29 -2.83 -15.30 -6.97
CA LEU A 29 -2.47 -14.20 -7.87
C LEU A 29 -1.33 -13.35 -7.29
N ALA A 30 -0.57 -12.69 -8.16
CA ALA A 30 0.40 -11.68 -7.77
C ALA A 30 -0.26 -10.30 -7.74
N ILE A 31 -0.04 -9.58 -6.63
CA ILE A 31 -0.50 -8.21 -6.41
C ILE A 31 0.72 -7.31 -6.39
N CYS A 32 0.62 -6.14 -7.02
CA CYS A 32 1.65 -5.12 -6.91
C CYS A 32 1.14 -3.88 -6.21
N PHE A 33 2.00 -3.34 -5.37
CA PHE A 33 1.88 -2.06 -4.71
C PHE A 33 2.77 -1.06 -5.45
N ASN A 34 2.98 0.14 -4.89
CA ASN A 34 3.82 1.12 -5.56
C ASN A 34 5.28 0.65 -5.63
N TYR A 35 5.77 -0.11 -4.65
CA TYR A 35 7.21 -0.43 -4.55
C TYR A 35 7.50 -1.89 -4.22
N SER A 36 6.46 -2.71 -4.13
CA SER A 36 6.58 -4.11 -3.78
C SER A 36 5.54 -4.96 -4.50
N SER A 37 5.80 -6.26 -4.54
CA SER A 37 4.84 -7.26 -4.97
C SER A 37 4.61 -8.28 -3.88
N PHE A 38 3.40 -8.82 -3.84
CA PHE A 38 2.97 -9.85 -2.92
C PHE A 38 2.23 -10.97 -3.64
N ASP A 39 2.73 -12.21 -3.46
CA ASP A 39 2.05 -13.40 -3.96
C ASP A 39 0.93 -13.81 -2.98
N LEU A 40 -0.32 -13.53 -3.37
CA LEU A 40 -1.50 -13.96 -2.62
C LEU A 40 -1.79 -15.43 -2.93
N PRO A 41 -1.61 -16.38 -1.99
CA PRO A 41 -1.76 -17.80 -2.29
C PRO A 41 -3.23 -18.23 -2.40
N ALA A 42 -3.44 -19.43 -2.95
CA ALA A 42 -4.75 -20.07 -2.96
C ALA A 42 -5.37 -20.14 -1.55
N GLY A 43 -6.67 -19.85 -1.46
CA GLY A 43 -7.41 -19.85 -0.19
C GLY A 43 -7.20 -18.61 0.69
N GLN A 44 -6.41 -17.63 0.25
CA GLN A 44 -6.37 -16.28 0.84
C GLN A 44 -7.09 -15.27 -0.04
N MET A 45 -7.57 -14.19 0.58
CA MET A 45 -8.19 -13.07 -0.12
C MET A 45 -7.73 -11.72 0.44
N LEU A 46 -7.62 -10.73 -0.44
CA LEU A 46 -7.55 -9.33 -0.06
C LEU A 46 -8.98 -8.82 0.08
N ASP A 47 -9.39 -8.50 1.31
CA ASP A 47 -10.80 -8.18 1.63
C ASP A 47 -11.03 -6.73 2.07
N ASP A 48 -9.97 -5.95 2.19
CA ASP A 48 -10.02 -4.51 2.41
C ASP A 48 -8.73 -3.88 1.87
N PHE A 49 -8.86 -2.70 1.26
CA PHE A 49 -7.76 -1.90 0.76
C PHE A 49 -8.06 -0.43 1.04
N LYS A 50 -7.06 0.29 1.54
CA LYS A 50 -7.12 1.72 1.78
C LYS A 50 -5.83 2.36 1.31
N ALA A 51 -5.93 3.40 0.48
CA ALA A 51 -4.81 4.24 0.09
C ALA A 51 -5.01 5.66 0.64
N GLY A 52 -3.91 6.30 1.03
CA GLY A 52 -3.82 7.71 1.34
C GLY A 52 -2.76 8.38 0.48
N THR A 53 -2.31 9.56 0.87
CA THR A 53 -1.30 10.30 0.11
C THR A 53 0.08 9.64 0.16
N GLU A 54 0.43 9.03 1.29
CA GLU A 54 1.79 8.52 1.55
C GLU A 54 1.82 7.06 2.01
N THR A 55 0.66 6.48 2.29
CA THR A 55 0.53 5.12 2.78
C THR A 55 -0.60 4.38 2.08
N MET A 56 -0.44 3.08 1.95
CA MET A 56 -1.54 2.17 1.70
C MET A 56 -1.56 1.04 2.72
N ARG A 57 -2.73 0.44 2.86
CA ARG A 57 -3.01 -0.70 3.73
C ARG A 57 -3.89 -1.69 2.99
N ALA A 58 -3.45 -2.93 2.93
CA ALA A 58 -4.22 -4.06 2.44
C ALA A 58 -4.42 -5.08 3.56
N ARG A 59 -5.65 -5.59 3.73
CA ARG A 59 -5.93 -6.67 4.68
C ARG A 59 -6.06 -7.99 3.93
N VAL A 60 -5.32 -8.98 4.39
CA VAL A 60 -5.36 -10.36 3.88
C VAL A 60 -6.05 -11.26 4.90
N LYS A 61 -7.01 -12.05 4.42
CA LYS A 61 -7.72 -13.08 5.20
C LYS A 61 -7.54 -14.46 4.59
N GLY A 62 -7.56 -15.48 5.43
CA GLY A 62 -7.55 -16.89 5.04
C GLY A 62 -8.28 -17.74 6.06
N ARG A 63 -7.87 -19.00 6.22
CA ARG A 63 -8.42 -19.93 7.22
C ARG A 63 -8.09 -19.57 8.69
N GLY A 64 -7.07 -18.74 8.91
CA GLY A 64 -6.62 -18.32 10.24
C GLY A 64 -6.88 -16.83 10.51
N ALA A 65 -6.18 -16.29 11.51
CA ALA A 65 -6.15 -14.85 11.75
C ALA A 65 -5.65 -14.12 10.50
N GLY A 66 -6.28 -12.98 10.19
CA GLY A 66 -5.82 -12.11 9.11
C GLY A 66 -4.58 -11.31 9.50
N TYR A 67 -3.96 -10.71 8.50
CA TYR A 67 -2.86 -9.76 8.67
C TYR A 67 -3.04 -8.57 7.72
N GLU A 68 -2.32 -7.51 8.03
CA GLU A 68 -2.26 -6.30 7.24
C GLU A 68 -0.89 -6.18 6.59
N ILE A 69 -0.91 -5.70 5.36
CA ILE A 69 0.23 -5.25 4.59
C ILE A 69 0.12 -3.73 4.57
N VAL A 70 1.15 -3.05 5.06
CA VAL A 70 1.21 -1.60 5.08
C VAL A 70 2.43 -1.19 4.29
N GLU A 71 2.23 -0.49 3.18
CA GLU A 71 3.31 0.18 2.46
C GLU A 71 3.19 1.66 2.81
N SER A 72 4.05 2.16 3.71
CA SER A 72 3.84 3.46 4.37
C SER A 72 4.97 4.46 4.24
N GLU A 73 6.22 4.07 4.10
CA GLU A 73 7.31 5.02 4.41
C GLU A 73 8.58 4.75 3.61
N LEU A 74 8.62 5.24 2.38
CA LEU A 74 9.89 5.36 1.67
C LEU A 74 10.72 6.58 2.08
N TRP A 75 10.06 7.55 2.71
CA TRP A 75 10.61 8.87 2.97
C TRP A 75 11.20 9.00 4.38
N GLU A 76 10.82 8.11 5.30
CA GLU A 76 11.36 8.06 6.64
C GLU A 76 12.29 6.85 6.79
N MET A 77 13.50 7.10 7.30
CA MET A 77 14.44 6.03 7.61
C MET A 77 14.00 5.41 8.95
N PRO A 78 13.74 4.10 9.02
CA PRO A 78 13.32 3.50 10.28
C PRO A 78 14.44 3.60 11.32
N ALA A 79 14.19 4.34 12.40
CA ALA A 79 15.15 4.52 13.49
C ALA A 79 15.48 3.21 14.20
N ASP A 80 14.55 2.25 14.22
CA ASP A 80 14.75 0.89 14.66
C ASP A 80 14.38 -0.10 13.54
N ARG A 81 15.37 -0.89 13.13
CA ARG A 81 15.18 -1.94 12.13
C ARG A 81 14.66 -3.24 12.74
N GLY A 82 14.82 -3.46 14.04
CA GLY A 82 14.51 -4.73 14.69
C GLY A 82 15.55 -5.83 14.41
N THR A 83 15.16 -7.09 14.56
CA THR A 83 16.04 -8.26 14.36
C THR A 83 15.99 -8.73 12.91
N LEU A 84 17.11 -8.78 12.19
CA LEU A 84 17.16 -9.39 10.86
C LEU A 84 16.82 -10.90 10.96
N VAL A 85 15.83 -11.37 10.21
CA VAL A 85 15.38 -12.77 10.21
C VAL A 85 15.53 -13.48 8.87
N ALA A 86 15.62 -12.74 7.76
CA ALA A 86 15.86 -13.32 6.44
C ALA A 86 16.44 -12.28 5.46
N THR A 87 17.11 -12.79 4.43
CA THR A 87 17.59 -12.02 3.28
C THR A 87 17.25 -12.78 2.00
N TYR A 88 16.67 -12.09 1.02
CA TYR A 88 16.29 -12.64 -0.29
C TYR A 88 16.78 -11.69 -1.40
N GLY A 89 17.94 -12.00 -2.00
CA GLY A 89 18.61 -11.04 -2.88
C GLY A 89 18.88 -9.74 -2.11
N ASP A 90 18.40 -8.61 -2.64
CA ASP A 90 18.55 -7.30 -1.99
C ASP A 90 17.42 -6.97 -0.99
N THR A 91 16.48 -7.89 -0.76
CA THR A 91 15.38 -7.71 0.20
C THR A 91 15.78 -8.25 1.57
N HIS A 92 15.67 -7.42 2.61
CA HIS A 92 15.93 -7.76 4.00
C HIS A 92 14.61 -7.82 4.79
N ILE A 93 14.43 -8.87 5.59
CA ILE A 93 13.25 -9.02 6.44
C ILE A 93 13.68 -8.88 7.88
N TYR A 94 13.10 -7.91 8.58
CA TYR A 94 13.33 -7.71 10.00
C TYR A 94 12.09 -8.02 10.80
N ARG A 95 12.24 -8.70 11.93
CA ARG A 95 11.21 -8.83 12.95
C ARG A 95 11.27 -7.63 13.89
N LEU A 96 10.16 -6.92 13.97
CA LEU A 96 9.95 -5.79 14.87
C LEU A 96 9.35 -6.31 16.18
N GLY A 97 9.81 -5.75 17.30
CA GLY A 97 9.10 -5.88 18.57
C GLY A 97 7.90 -4.92 18.55
N ASP A 98 6.69 -5.44 18.66
CA ASP A 98 5.47 -4.62 18.76
C ASP A 98 4.67 -5.09 19.99
N GLU A 99 4.12 -4.14 20.75
CA GLU A 99 3.31 -4.39 21.95
C GLU A 99 2.08 -5.27 21.67
N ARG A 100 1.68 -5.37 20.39
CA ARG A 100 0.50 -6.13 19.94
C ARG A 100 0.81 -7.51 19.35
N GLY A 101 2.07 -7.93 19.35
CA GLY A 101 2.54 -9.19 18.76
C GLY A 101 3.75 -8.97 17.83
N ALA A 102 4.19 -10.00 17.11
CA ALA A 102 5.27 -9.80 16.14
C ALA A 102 4.78 -9.01 14.92
N ALA A 103 5.59 -8.07 14.47
CA ALA A 103 5.46 -7.41 13.17
C ALA A 103 6.74 -7.63 12.37
N TYR A 104 6.67 -7.48 11.05
CA TYR A 104 7.82 -7.63 10.18
C TYR A 104 7.97 -6.40 9.30
N ALA A 105 9.21 -5.97 9.10
CA ALA A 105 9.56 -4.98 8.10
C ALA A 105 10.25 -5.66 6.91
N VAL A 106 9.94 -5.18 5.72
CA VAL A 106 10.58 -5.57 4.46
C VAL A 106 11.33 -4.35 3.96
N ASP A 107 12.65 -4.41 4.04
CA ASP A 107 13.56 -3.36 3.65
C ASP A 107 14.34 -3.76 2.39
N GLY A 108 14.78 -2.80 1.61
CA GLY A 108 15.65 -3.06 0.46
C GLY A 108 15.87 -1.82 -0.42
N PRO A 109 16.73 -1.93 -1.44
CA PRO A 109 17.05 -0.82 -2.31
C PRO A 109 15.88 -0.53 -3.25
N ALA A 110 15.39 0.71 -3.21
CA ALA A 110 14.42 1.18 -4.19
C ALA A 110 15.14 2.01 -5.24
N ARG A 111 15.03 1.64 -6.53
CA ARG A 111 15.66 2.39 -7.64
C ARG A 111 15.26 3.87 -7.67
N PHE A 112 14.04 4.18 -7.22
CA PHE A 112 13.52 5.54 -7.08
C PHE A 112 14.29 6.38 -6.04
N PHE A 113 14.99 5.73 -5.10
CA PHE A 113 15.82 6.36 -4.07
C PHE A 113 17.31 6.19 -4.36
N ARG A 114 17.70 6.14 -5.64
CA ARG A 114 19.11 5.99 -6.05
C ARG A 114 19.76 4.72 -5.48
N GLY A 115 18.96 3.68 -5.22
CA GLY A 115 19.41 2.42 -4.64
C GLY A 115 19.62 2.47 -3.12
N GLU A 116 19.24 3.55 -2.44
CA GLU A 116 19.26 3.58 -0.99
C GLU A 116 18.26 2.59 -0.39
N GLU A 117 18.67 1.96 0.70
CA GLU A 117 17.81 1.04 1.45
C GLU A 117 16.70 1.82 2.16
N ARG A 118 15.47 1.32 2.01
CA ARG A 118 14.27 1.88 2.63
C ARG A 118 13.40 0.76 3.17
N ARG A 119 12.61 1.08 4.20
CA ARG A 119 11.51 0.22 4.64
C ARG A 119 10.37 0.40 3.66
N ILE A 120 10.04 -0.65 2.94
CA ILE A 120 8.98 -0.58 1.93
C ILE A 120 7.68 -1.02 2.55
N VAL A 121 7.68 -2.18 3.21
CA VAL A 121 6.48 -2.83 3.72
C VAL A 121 6.62 -3.12 5.20
N ARG A 122 5.53 -2.93 5.94
CA ARG A 122 5.31 -3.50 7.27
C ARG A 122 4.18 -4.53 7.21
N LEU A 123 4.43 -5.70 7.78
CA LEU A 123 3.47 -6.77 7.98
C LEU A 123 3.10 -6.82 9.46
N GLN A 124 1.80 -6.84 9.75
CA GLN A 124 1.32 -6.86 11.13
C GLN A 124 0.01 -7.63 11.26
N GLY A 125 -0.22 -8.24 12.42
CA GLY A 125 -1.45 -8.96 12.70
C GLY A 125 -1.23 -10.12 13.66
N ARG A 126 -2.34 -10.65 14.20
CA ARG A 126 -2.30 -11.73 15.21
C ARG A 126 -1.88 -13.10 14.65
N VAL A 127 -1.70 -13.21 13.33
CA VAL A 127 -1.20 -14.44 12.70
C VAL A 127 0.28 -14.67 12.98
N PHE A 128 1.03 -13.59 13.27
CA PHE A 128 2.47 -13.65 13.47
C PHE A 128 2.80 -14.09 14.90
N ALA A 129 3.51 -15.21 15.01
CA ALA A 129 3.96 -15.76 16.28
C ALA A 129 5.31 -15.18 16.72
N GLY A 130 6.04 -14.52 15.82
CA GLY A 130 7.39 -14.03 16.06
C GLY A 130 8.45 -15.11 15.87
N ASP A 131 8.17 -16.18 15.15
CA ASP A 131 9.07 -17.33 14.98
C ASP A 131 9.29 -17.71 13.51
N ALA A 132 10.03 -18.79 13.26
CA ALA A 132 10.40 -19.22 11.92
C ALA A 132 9.19 -19.62 11.04
N ARG A 133 8.03 -19.97 11.62
CA ARG A 133 6.83 -20.34 10.85
C ARG A 133 6.26 -19.16 10.08
N ASP A 134 6.51 -17.95 10.54
CA ASP A 134 6.08 -16.72 9.89
C ASP A 134 6.76 -16.51 8.52
N ALA A 135 7.86 -17.24 8.26
CA ALA A 135 8.53 -17.28 6.96
C ALA A 135 7.59 -17.67 5.82
N ALA A 136 6.58 -18.50 6.12
CA ALA A 136 5.57 -18.87 5.14
C ALA A 136 4.80 -17.65 4.59
N ILE A 137 4.75 -16.52 5.32
CA ILE A 137 4.07 -15.28 4.91
C ILE A 137 5.07 -14.27 4.33
N TYR A 138 6.12 -13.93 5.06
CA TYR A 138 7.01 -12.83 4.63
C TYR A 138 7.87 -13.17 3.41
N SER A 139 8.11 -14.46 3.13
CA SER A 139 8.85 -14.89 1.92
C SER A 139 8.12 -14.62 0.60
N ARG A 140 6.85 -14.22 0.67
CA ARG A 140 5.99 -13.91 -0.49
C ARG A 140 6.14 -12.47 -0.97
N PHE A 141 6.91 -11.65 -0.26
CA PHE A 141 7.19 -10.28 -0.63
C PHE A 141 8.45 -10.18 -1.47
N ARG A 142 8.39 -9.31 -2.46
CA ARG A 142 9.56 -8.89 -3.23
C ARG A 142 9.51 -7.39 -3.42
N ILE A 143 10.64 -6.72 -3.23
CA ILE A 143 10.80 -5.33 -3.65
C ILE A 143 11.07 -5.35 -5.15
N VAL A 144 10.18 -4.74 -5.92
CA VAL A 144 10.23 -4.73 -7.38
C VAL A 144 9.96 -3.34 -7.89
N ASP A 145 10.58 -3.01 -9.02
CA ASP A 145 10.26 -1.78 -9.74
C ASP A 145 8.89 -1.93 -10.41
N PRO A 146 7.86 -1.17 -10.00
CA PRO A 146 6.51 -1.26 -10.54
C PRO A 146 6.42 -0.87 -12.02
N ALA A 147 7.43 -0.21 -12.59
CA ALA A 147 7.48 0.08 -14.03
C ALA A 147 7.84 -1.17 -14.85
N THR A 148 8.41 -2.19 -14.21
CA THR A 148 8.91 -3.41 -14.87
C THR A 148 8.24 -4.68 -14.36
N ALA A 149 7.49 -4.61 -13.27
CA ALA A 149 6.85 -5.77 -12.66
C ALA A 149 5.60 -6.20 -13.47
N PRO A 150 5.49 -7.49 -13.88
CA PRO A 150 4.33 -8.00 -14.60
C PRO A 150 3.18 -8.28 -13.60
N CYS A 151 2.29 -7.31 -13.43
CA CYS A 151 1.22 -7.40 -12.43
C CYS A 151 -0.15 -7.26 -13.08
N LYS A 152 -1.04 -8.23 -12.83
CA LYS A 152 -2.44 -8.16 -13.26
C LYS A 152 -3.26 -7.15 -12.44
N HIS A 153 -2.89 -6.97 -11.17
CA HIS A 153 -3.53 -6.04 -10.26
C HIS A 153 -2.48 -5.15 -9.61
N ARG A 154 -2.67 -3.84 -9.75
CA ARG A 154 -1.79 -2.83 -9.18
C ARG A 154 -2.60 -1.91 -8.28
N PHE A 155 -2.04 -1.66 -7.10
CA PHE A 155 -2.55 -0.70 -6.14
C PHE A 155 -1.56 0.44 -6.03
N VAL A 156 -2.06 1.67 -6.01
CA VAL A 156 -1.23 2.86 -5.91
C VAL A 156 -1.74 3.80 -4.83
N TYR A 157 -0.82 4.59 -4.26
CA TYR A 157 -1.10 5.68 -3.32
C TYR A 157 -0.35 6.94 -3.75
N GLY A 158 -0.83 8.12 -3.33
CA GLY A 158 -0.39 9.42 -3.86
C GLY A 158 -1.48 10.49 -3.81
N TRP A 159 -1.14 11.75 -4.11
CA TRP A 159 -2.08 12.88 -4.09
C TRP A 159 -3.31 12.69 -4.99
N ASP A 160 -3.15 11.97 -6.11
CA ASP A 160 -4.22 11.65 -7.06
C ASP A 160 -4.80 10.24 -6.86
N ALA A 161 -4.35 9.49 -5.85
CA ALA A 161 -4.69 8.07 -5.68
C ALA A 161 -6.08 7.80 -5.09
N MET A 162 -7.00 8.78 -5.15
CA MET A 162 -8.42 8.59 -4.79
C MET A 162 -9.22 7.77 -5.81
N SER A 163 -8.56 7.02 -6.71
CA SER A 163 -9.25 6.16 -7.66
C SER A 163 -8.58 4.81 -7.79
N TRP A 164 -9.41 3.77 -7.64
CA TRP A 164 -9.10 2.40 -8.00
C TRP A 164 -9.00 2.32 -9.52
N ASP A 165 -7.81 1.99 -10.03
CA ASP A 165 -7.67 1.50 -11.38
C ASP A 165 -7.23 0.05 -11.28
N ALA A 166 -8.16 -0.89 -11.46
CA ALA A 166 -7.77 -2.14 -12.10
C ALA A 166 -7.39 -1.80 -13.54
N ALA A 167 -6.21 -1.22 -13.72
CA ALA A 167 -5.59 -1.17 -15.02
C ALA A 167 -5.25 -2.62 -15.37
N GLU A 168 -6.09 -3.25 -16.19
CA GLU A 168 -5.63 -4.35 -17.03
C GLU A 168 -4.34 -3.87 -17.70
N ALA A 169 -3.29 -4.68 -17.64
CA ALA A 169 -1.95 -4.30 -18.08
C ALA A 169 -1.97 -3.68 -19.49
N GLY A 170 -1.95 -2.35 -19.54
CA GLY A 170 -2.06 -1.54 -20.74
C GLY A 170 -2.18 -0.06 -20.40
N ASP A 171 -1.11 0.69 -20.61
CA ASP A 171 -1.11 2.15 -20.82
C ASP A 171 -1.43 3.11 -19.66
N ARG A 172 -1.07 2.82 -18.41
CA ARG A 172 -0.85 3.91 -17.43
C ARG A 172 0.64 4.23 -17.26
N PRO A 173 1.10 5.45 -17.63
CA PRO A 173 2.45 5.88 -17.30
C PRO A 173 2.62 5.89 -15.77
N ALA A 174 3.83 5.60 -15.31
CA ALA A 174 4.21 5.71 -13.91
C ALA A 174 3.77 7.08 -13.35
N PRO A 175 3.34 7.16 -12.08
CA PRO A 175 2.99 8.45 -11.49
C PRO A 175 4.16 9.43 -11.67
N ASN A 176 3.86 10.57 -12.30
CA ASN A 176 4.82 11.66 -12.48
C ASN A 176 5.20 12.19 -11.09
N HIS A 177 6.30 11.70 -10.53
CA HIS A 177 6.94 12.31 -9.35
C HIS A 177 7.78 13.54 -9.75
N GLY A 178 7.21 14.38 -10.62
CA GLY A 178 7.86 15.54 -11.23
C GLY A 178 7.31 16.86 -10.72
N ARG A 179 8.10 17.50 -9.85
CA ARG A 179 8.14 18.95 -9.56
C ARG A 179 6.87 19.62 -8.98
N ALA A 180 6.90 19.80 -7.66
CA ALA A 180 6.45 21.06 -7.05
C ALA A 180 7.56 21.62 -6.15
N ALA A 181 8.71 21.94 -6.76
CA ALA A 181 9.58 22.98 -6.23
C ALA A 181 9.38 24.21 -7.13
N ALA A 182 8.58 25.17 -6.64
CA ALA A 182 8.71 26.63 -6.83
C ALA A 182 7.34 27.32 -6.71
N ALA A 183 7.04 27.83 -5.51
CA ALA A 183 6.26 29.05 -5.34
C ALA A 183 6.67 29.74 -4.03
N LYS A 184 7.92 30.22 -3.99
CA LYS A 184 8.21 31.51 -3.35
C LYS A 184 8.08 32.55 -4.45
N ALA A 185 6.98 33.30 -4.45
CA ALA A 185 6.89 34.59 -5.12
C ALA A 185 5.83 35.42 -4.38
N SER A 186 6.35 36.40 -3.65
CA SER A 186 5.79 37.65 -3.15
C SER A 186 4.36 37.99 -3.56
N TRP A 187 3.50 38.32 -2.58
CA TRP A 187 2.99 39.68 -2.31
C TRP A 187 2.77 39.84 -0.81
#